data_AF-A0A0G0M6Y6-F1
#
_entry.id   AF-A0A0G0M6Y6-F1
#
_cell.length_a   1.000
_cell.length_b   1.000
_cell.length_c   1.000
_cell.angle_alpha   90.00
_cell.angle_beta   90.00
_cell.angle_gamma   90.00
#
_symmetry.space_group_name_H-M   'P 1'
#
loop_
_entity.id
_entity.type
_entity.pdbx_description
1 polymer ?
#
loop_
_entity_poly.entity_id
_entity_poly.type
_entity_poly.pdbx_seq_one_letter_code
_entity_poly.pdbx_strand_id
1 'polypeptide(L)'
;MSKGKMIHSEAGKLGAIASRDTIIKNKNERIASYNKNPKLCGNCKCKLPYDKRYNKYCSHSCSAQNNNKNRNFNTKKKYFTECFYCGKILDKKGKYCNKYCEHKQKEAEIDRKIESGEFSGEHPSPTIRKYLRRHRERKCEGCGLKIWQGHEIPLQVHHIDGIAKNNLPDNLMLLCCNCHALTGNFGSKNKGNGRSYRYKIQ
;
A
#
# COMPACT_ATOMS: atom_id res chain seq x y z
N MET A 1 -55.27 -81.42 16.20
CA MET A 1 -54.05 -80.62 15.98
C MET A 1 -54.42 -79.15 16.10
N SER A 2 -54.06 -78.51 17.22
CA SER A 2 -54.41 -77.12 17.54
C SER A 2 -53.77 -76.18 16.53
N LYS A 3 -54.57 -75.48 15.73
CA LYS A 3 -54.10 -74.36 14.91
C LYS A 3 -53.78 -73.22 15.89
N GLY A 4 -52.51 -73.08 16.25
CA GLY A 4 -52.02 -72.01 17.10
C GLY A 4 -52.50 -70.66 16.55
N LYS A 5 -53.37 -70.00 17.30
CA LYS A 5 -53.93 -68.70 16.94
C LYS A 5 -52.79 -67.69 17.08
N MET A 6 -52.29 -67.21 15.95
CA MET A 6 -51.17 -66.26 15.87
C MET A 6 -51.44 -65.07 16.80
N ILE A 7 -50.48 -64.74 17.66
CA ILE A 7 -50.60 -63.66 18.63
C ILE A 7 -50.63 -62.32 17.88
N HIS A 8 -51.46 -61.38 18.32
CA HIS A 8 -51.66 -60.07 17.65
C HIS A 8 -50.33 -59.33 17.35
N SER A 9 -49.32 -59.49 18.22
CA SER A 9 -47.98 -58.96 18.03
C SER A 9 -47.23 -59.54 16.81
N GLU A 10 -47.40 -60.84 16.52
CA GLU A 10 -46.78 -61.50 15.37
C GLU A 10 -47.42 -61.08 14.05
N ALA A 11 -48.75 -60.97 14.01
CA ALA A 11 -49.48 -60.43 12.86
C ALA A 11 -49.08 -58.98 12.57
N GLY A 12 -48.89 -58.15 13.61
CA GLY A 12 -48.38 -56.78 13.47
C GLY A 12 -46.95 -56.72 12.93
N LYS A 13 -46.05 -57.61 13.38
CA LYS A 13 -44.67 -57.73 12.86
C LYS A 13 -44.66 -58.14 11.38
N LEU A 14 -45.47 -59.13 11.00
CA LEU A 14 -45.60 -59.56 9.60
C LEU A 14 -46.16 -58.44 8.70
N GLY A 15 -47.13 -57.67 9.19
CA GLY A 15 -47.65 -56.48 8.49
C GLY A 15 -46.58 -55.39 8.29
N ALA A 16 -45.76 -55.13 9.31
CA ALA A 16 -44.64 -54.18 9.21
C ALA A 16 -43.58 -54.63 8.19
N ILE A 17 -43.26 -55.94 8.14
CA ILE A 17 -42.33 -56.52 7.16
C ILE A 17 -42.89 -56.39 5.74
N ALA A 18 -44.14 -56.82 5.51
CA ALA A 18 -44.78 -56.74 4.19
C ALA A 18 -44.88 -55.29 3.67
N SER A 19 -45.17 -54.33 4.55
CA SER A 19 -45.17 -52.90 4.22
C SER A 19 -43.76 -52.42 3.81
N ARG A 20 -42.72 -52.79 4.57
CA ARG A 20 -41.33 -52.48 4.25
C ARG A 20 -40.91 -53.08 2.90
N ASP A 21 -41.24 -54.34 2.64
CA ASP A 21 -40.90 -55.02 1.38
C ASP A 21 -41.57 -54.35 0.18
N THR A 22 -42.83 -53.96 0.34
CA THR A 22 -43.58 -53.20 -0.68
C THR A 22 -42.89 -51.86 -0.98
N ILE A 23 -42.47 -51.12 0.06
CA ILE A 23 -41.75 -49.86 -0.10
C ILE A 23 -40.42 -50.06 -0.85
N ILE A 24 -39.67 -51.12 -0.52
CA ILE A 24 -38.40 -51.47 -1.16
C ILE A 24 -38.64 -51.82 -2.64
N LYS A 25 -39.63 -52.66 -2.94
CA LYS A 25 -40.01 -53.02 -4.30
C LYS A 25 -40.34 -51.77 -5.14
N ASN A 26 -41.22 -50.91 -4.63
CA ASN A 26 -41.60 -49.67 -5.29
C ASN A 26 -40.40 -48.71 -5.48
N LYS A 27 -39.44 -48.70 -4.56
CA LYS A 27 -38.20 -47.93 -4.70
C LYS A 27 -37.31 -48.50 -5.82
N ASN A 28 -37.17 -49.83 -5.89
CA ASN A 28 -36.38 -50.51 -6.91
C ASN A 28 -36.97 -50.32 -8.31
N GLU A 29 -38.29 -50.40 -8.46
CA GLU A 29 -38.98 -50.13 -9.73
C GLU A 29 -38.73 -48.69 -10.21
N ARG A 30 -38.78 -47.72 -9.30
CA ARG A 30 -38.46 -46.31 -9.62
C ARG A 30 -36.99 -46.13 -10.03
N ILE A 31 -36.06 -46.78 -9.33
CA ILE A 31 -34.62 -46.76 -9.68
C ILE A 31 -34.40 -47.39 -11.06
N ALA A 32 -35.04 -48.54 -11.34
CA ALA A 32 -34.95 -49.23 -12.62
C ALA A 32 -35.49 -48.36 -13.76
N SER A 33 -36.63 -47.69 -13.55
CA SER A 33 -37.20 -46.74 -14.50
C SER A 33 -36.25 -45.56 -14.78
N TYR A 34 -35.69 -44.93 -13.74
CA TYR A 34 -34.71 -43.85 -13.88
C TYR A 34 -33.46 -44.28 -14.63
N ASN A 35 -32.98 -45.50 -14.41
CA ASN A 35 -31.77 -46.02 -15.06
C ASN A 35 -31.90 -46.18 -16.58
N LYS A 36 -33.13 -46.22 -17.15
CA LYS A 36 -33.36 -46.25 -18.60
C LYS A 36 -32.98 -44.94 -19.29
N ASN A 37 -33.20 -43.81 -18.64
CA ASN A 37 -32.81 -42.49 -19.15
C ASN A 37 -32.39 -41.57 -17.99
N PRO A 38 -31.18 -41.76 -17.45
CA PRO A 38 -30.76 -41.05 -16.26
C PRO A 38 -30.31 -39.63 -16.60
N LYS A 39 -30.54 -38.70 -15.67
CA LYS A 39 -30.02 -37.34 -15.78
C LYS A 39 -28.48 -37.34 -15.74
N LEU A 40 -27.85 -36.66 -16.69
CA LEU A 40 -26.39 -36.51 -16.75
C LEU A 40 -25.94 -35.20 -16.08
N CYS A 41 -24.74 -35.20 -15.52
CA CYS A 41 -24.13 -33.99 -14.98
C CYS A 41 -23.88 -32.95 -16.08
N GLY A 42 -24.24 -31.69 -15.81
CA GLY A 42 -24.03 -30.58 -16.73
C GLY A 42 -22.57 -30.34 -17.14
N ASN A 43 -21.59 -30.78 -16.34
CA ASN A 43 -20.16 -30.57 -16.56
C ASN A 43 -19.41 -31.81 -17.08
N CYS A 44 -19.23 -32.86 -16.26
CA CYS A 44 -18.51 -34.11 -16.63
C CYS A 44 -19.30 -35.03 -17.57
N LYS A 45 -20.60 -34.79 -17.75
CA LYS A 45 -21.56 -35.69 -18.42
C LYS A 45 -21.71 -37.09 -17.79
N CYS A 46 -21.11 -37.33 -16.64
CA CYS A 46 -21.27 -38.54 -15.86
C CYS A 46 -22.71 -38.69 -15.31
N LYS A 47 -23.20 -39.93 -15.25
CA LYS A 47 -24.55 -40.28 -14.77
C LYS A 47 -24.76 -39.86 -13.32
N LEU A 48 -25.89 -39.22 -13.02
CA LEU A 48 -26.23 -38.87 -11.64
C LEU A 48 -26.82 -40.08 -10.89
N PRO A 49 -26.42 -40.31 -9.63
CA PRO A 49 -27.08 -41.25 -8.75
C PRO A 49 -28.57 -40.92 -8.55
N TYR A 50 -29.42 -41.92 -8.29
CA TYR A 50 -30.88 -41.76 -8.18
C TYR A 50 -31.28 -40.80 -7.03
N ASP A 51 -30.55 -40.82 -5.93
CA ASP A 51 -30.65 -39.90 -4.80
C ASP A 51 -30.37 -38.45 -5.19
N LYS A 52 -29.50 -38.23 -6.19
CA LYS A 52 -29.13 -36.91 -6.71
C LYS A 52 -29.80 -36.57 -8.05
N ARG A 53 -30.86 -37.29 -8.43
CA ARG A 53 -31.52 -37.16 -9.75
C ARG A 53 -32.03 -35.75 -10.08
N TYR A 54 -32.28 -34.90 -9.07
CA TYR A 54 -32.71 -33.51 -9.28
C TYR A 54 -31.54 -32.54 -9.50
N ASN A 55 -30.33 -32.92 -9.09
CA ASN A 55 -29.16 -32.04 -9.18
C ASN A 55 -28.78 -31.76 -10.64
N LYS A 56 -28.12 -30.63 -10.86
CA LYS A 56 -27.53 -30.29 -12.17
C LYS A 56 -26.12 -30.88 -12.33
N TYR A 57 -25.40 -31.09 -11.22
CA TYR A 57 -24.02 -31.56 -11.23
C TYR A 57 -23.82 -32.73 -10.27
N CYS A 58 -22.84 -33.59 -10.56
CA CYS A 58 -22.51 -34.76 -9.73
C CYS A 58 -21.83 -34.38 -8.41
N SER A 59 -21.15 -33.24 -8.39
CA SER A 59 -20.38 -32.74 -7.25
C SER A 59 -20.30 -31.21 -7.23
N HIS A 60 -19.92 -30.66 -6.07
CA HIS A 60 -19.60 -29.25 -5.93
C HIS A 60 -18.46 -28.83 -6.87
N SER A 61 -17.46 -29.70 -7.07
CA SER A 61 -16.36 -29.47 -8.02
C SER A 61 -16.84 -29.34 -9.46
N CYS A 62 -17.76 -30.20 -9.91
CA CYS A 62 -18.33 -30.09 -11.26
C CYS A 62 -19.17 -28.82 -11.45
N SER A 63 -19.89 -28.41 -10.40
CA SER A 63 -20.60 -27.12 -10.39
C SER A 63 -19.62 -25.95 -10.54
N ALA A 64 -18.57 -25.93 -9.71
CA ALA A 64 -17.55 -24.89 -9.72
C ALA A 64 -16.80 -24.82 -11.06
N GLN A 65 -16.37 -25.95 -11.61
CA GLN A 65 -15.71 -26.01 -12.91
C GLN A 65 -16.60 -25.42 -14.01
N ASN A 66 -17.89 -25.81 -14.06
CA ASN A 66 -18.79 -25.28 -15.06
C ASN A 66 -19.03 -23.77 -14.92
N ASN A 67 -19.23 -23.29 -13.69
CA ASN A 67 -19.48 -21.87 -13.43
C ASN A 67 -18.22 -21.01 -13.65
N ASN A 68 -17.03 -21.57 -13.45
CA ASN A 68 -15.77 -20.85 -13.59
C ASN A 68 -15.18 -20.90 -15.01
N LYS A 69 -15.69 -21.74 -15.93
CA LYS A 69 -15.16 -21.90 -17.32
C LYS A 69 -15.03 -20.58 -18.08
N ASN A 70 -15.96 -19.63 -17.86
CA ASN A 70 -15.99 -18.34 -18.54
C ASN A 70 -15.60 -17.18 -17.62
N ARG A 71 -15.03 -17.45 -16.44
CA ARG A 71 -14.48 -16.36 -15.62
C ARG A 71 -13.18 -15.91 -16.26
N ASN A 72 -13.22 -14.75 -16.93
CA ASN A 72 -12.02 -13.97 -17.17
C ASN A 72 -11.44 -13.58 -15.82
N PHE A 73 -10.41 -14.31 -15.38
CA PHE A 73 -9.53 -13.79 -14.34
C PHE A 73 -9.03 -12.46 -14.88
N ASN A 74 -9.32 -11.37 -14.17
CA ASN A 74 -8.86 -10.04 -14.55
C ASN A 74 -7.33 -10.06 -14.44
N THR A 75 -6.66 -10.47 -15.53
CA THR A 75 -5.21 -10.52 -15.63
C THR A 75 -4.77 -9.08 -15.43
N LYS A 76 -4.17 -8.77 -14.27
CA LYS A 76 -3.75 -7.42 -13.93
C LYS A 76 -3.02 -6.83 -15.14
N LYS A 77 -3.58 -5.77 -15.73
CA LYS A 77 -3.00 -5.06 -16.88
C LYS A 77 -1.54 -4.74 -16.51
N LYS A 78 -0.57 -5.26 -17.27
CA LYS A 78 0.84 -4.98 -17.01
C LYS A 78 1.11 -3.51 -17.36
N TYR A 79 1.68 -2.77 -16.42
CA TYR A 79 2.13 -1.40 -16.62
C TYR A 79 3.66 -1.43 -16.67
N PHE A 80 4.24 -0.79 -17.67
CA PHE A 80 5.68 -0.59 -17.79
C PHE A 80 5.94 0.91 -17.80
N THR A 81 6.32 1.47 -16.66
CA THR A 81 6.64 2.89 -16.52
C THR A 81 8.03 3.04 -15.93
N GLU A 82 8.76 4.08 -16.30
CA GLU A 82 10.11 4.30 -15.76
C GLU A 82 10.07 5.08 -14.45
N CYS A 83 10.96 4.76 -13.53
CA CYS A 83 11.16 5.55 -12.33
C CYS A 83 11.77 6.91 -12.70
N PHE A 84 11.09 8.00 -12.34
CA PHE A 84 11.51 9.36 -12.70
C PHE A 84 12.84 9.82 -12.07
N TYR A 85 13.35 9.10 -11.06
CA TYR A 85 14.65 9.39 -10.43
C TYR A 85 15.78 8.47 -10.91
N CYS A 86 15.59 7.15 -10.88
CA CYS A 86 16.66 6.19 -11.20
C CYS A 86 16.51 5.51 -12.57
N GLY A 87 15.49 5.83 -13.34
CA GLY A 87 15.22 5.24 -14.68
C GLY A 87 14.77 3.78 -14.66
N LYS A 88 14.69 3.12 -13.50
CA LYS A 88 14.30 1.71 -13.41
C LYS A 88 12.88 1.48 -13.96
N ILE A 89 12.72 0.50 -14.85
CA ILE A 89 11.42 0.04 -15.34
C ILE A 89 10.59 -0.57 -14.19
N LEU A 90 9.34 -0.14 -14.08
CA LEU A 90 8.39 -0.54 -13.06
C LEU A 90 7.30 -1.40 -13.69
N ASP A 91 6.98 -2.50 -13.03
CA ASP A 91 5.86 -3.41 -13.35
C ASP A 91 4.53 -2.97 -12.69
N LYS A 92 4.52 -1.78 -12.10
CA LYS A 92 3.42 -1.22 -11.31
C LYS A 92 3.10 0.20 -11.74
N LYS A 93 1.87 0.63 -11.47
CA LYS A 93 1.50 2.05 -11.60
C LYS A 93 2.30 2.89 -10.60
N GLY A 94 3.01 3.91 -11.09
CA GLY A 94 3.65 4.91 -10.24
C GLY A 94 4.81 5.61 -10.93
N LYS A 95 5.21 6.78 -10.39
CA LYS A 95 6.34 7.56 -10.90
C LYS A 95 7.69 7.11 -10.34
N TYR A 96 7.70 6.41 -9.21
CA TYR A 96 8.91 6.08 -8.47
C TYR A 96 8.94 4.61 -8.07
N CYS A 97 10.12 4.00 -8.08
CA CYS A 97 10.27 2.60 -7.69
C CYS A 97 9.98 2.37 -6.19
N ASN A 98 10.31 3.36 -5.36
CA ASN A 98 10.11 3.35 -3.92
C ASN A 98 10.09 4.80 -3.36
N LYS A 99 9.83 4.92 -2.06
CA LYS A 99 9.81 6.20 -1.35
C LYS A 99 11.17 6.91 -1.36
N TYR A 100 12.27 6.16 -1.34
CA TYR A 100 13.61 6.74 -1.43
C TYR A 100 13.80 7.57 -2.72
N CYS A 101 13.43 7.01 -3.87
CA CYS A 101 13.54 7.70 -5.16
C CYS A 101 12.62 8.93 -5.25
N GLU A 102 11.41 8.83 -4.68
CA GLU A 102 10.52 9.99 -4.57
C GLU A 102 11.15 11.11 -3.72
N HIS A 103 11.74 10.76 -2.57
CA HIS A 103 12.40 11.75 -1.71
C HIS A 103 13.62 12.38 -2.39
N LYS A 104 14.43 11.58 -3.08
CA LYS A 104 15.62 12.10 -3.78
C LYS A 104 15.27 13.05 -4.91
N GLN A 105 14.22 12.74 -5.69
CA GLN A 105 13.75 13.66 -6.71
C GLN A 105 13.31 14.99 -6.11
N LYS A 106 12.54 14.94 -5.00
CA LYS A 106 12.08 16.15 -4.30
C LYS A 106 13.24 16.96 -3.72
N GLU A 107 14.25 16.30 -3.16
CA GLU A 107 15.46 16.98 -2.67
C GLU A 107 16.18 17.71 -3.82
N ALA A 108 16.38 17.06 -4.96
CA ALA A 108 17.01 17.68 -6.13
C ALA A 108 16.20 18.86 -6.68
N GLU A 109 14.86 18.76 -6.70
CA GLU A 109 14.00 19.87 -7.13
C GLU A 109 14.08 21.06 -6.18
N ILE A 110 14.13 20.80 -4.86
CA ILE A 110 14.31 21.85 -3.84
C ILE A 110 15.67 22.53 -4.01
N ASP A 111 16.73 21.75 -4.24
CA ASP A 111 18.09 22.28 -4.44
C ASP A 111 18.12 23.21 -5.65
N ARG A 112 17.57 22.77 -6.78
CA ARG A 112 17.42 23.60 -7.99
C ARG A 112 16.70 24.92 -7.70
N LYS A 113 15.61 24.88 -6.93
CA LYS A 113 14.82 26.08 -6.58
C LYS A 113 15.56 27.05 -5.66
N ILE A 114 16.40 26.53 -4.76
CA ILE A 114 17.22 27.35 -3.89
C ILE A 114 18.33 28.01 -4.72
N GLU A 115 19.00 27.25 -5.58
CA GLU A 115 20.06 27.72 -6.46
C GLU A 115 19.57 28.74 -7.50
N SER A 116 18.34 28.58 -8.01
CA SER A 116 17.72 29.53 -8.94
C SER A 116 17.15 30.78 -8.27
N GLY A 117 17.15 30.87 -6.93
CA GLY A 117 16.56 31.98 -6.19
C GLY A 117 15.02 31.98 -6.16
N GLU A 118 14.36 30.93 -6.66
CA GLU A 118 12.90 30.75 -6.57
C GLU A 118 12.42 30.63 -5.11
N PHE A 119 13.31 30.29 -4.18
CA PHE A 119 13.03 30.22 -2.75
C PHE A 119 13.11 31.60 -2.08
N SER A 120 12.03 32.38 -2.15
CA SER A 120 11.96 33.72 -1.55
C SER A 120 11.40 33.72 -0.12
N GLY A 121 11.78 34.72 0.67
CA GLY A 121 11.31 34.92 2.04
C GLY A 121 12.24 35.83 2.84
N GLU A 122 11.74 36.52 3.86
CA GLU A 122 12.57 37.44 4.66
C GLU A 122 13.62 36.73 5.53
N HIS A 123 13.53 35.39 5.66
CA HIS A 123 14.46 34.57 6.45
C HIS A 123 14.81 33.25 5.74
N PRO A 124 16.01 32.72 5.98
CA PRO A 124 16.36 31.36 5.60
C PRO A 124 15.37 30.39 6.25
N SER A 125 14.54 29.77 5.42
CA SER A 125 13.57 28.78 5.84
C SER A 125 14.28 27.55 6.44
N PRO A 126 13.58 26.69 7.19
CA PRO A 126 14.11 25.38 7.57
C PRO A 126 14.66 24.58 6.37
N THR A 127 14.04 24.76 5.19
CA THR A 127 14.49 24.15 3.93
C THR A 127 15.88 24.64 3.51
N ILE A 128 16.10 25.97 3.48
CA ILE A 128 17.41 26.55 3.16
C ILE A 128 18.47 26.11 4.18
N ARG A 129 18.13 26.10 5.48
CA ARG A 129 19.05 25.60 6.52
C ARG A 129 19.44 24.14 6.29
N LYS A 130 18.48 23.29 5.90
CA LYS A 130 18.73 21.87 5.58
C LYS A 130 19.61 21.74 4.34
N TYR A 131 19.37 22.55 3.31
CA TYR A 131 20.20 22.62 2.10
C TYR A 131 21.66 22.95 2.45
N LEU A 132 21.91 24.04 3.19
CA LEU A 132 23.26 24.47 3.55
C LEU A 132 23.99 23.41 4.37
N ARG A 133 23.32 22.78 5.35
CA ARG A 133 23.91 21.72 6.18
C ARG A 133 24.30 20.47 5.37
N ARG A 134 23.58 20.18 4.29
CA ARG A 134 23.89 19.05 3.40
C ARG A 134 25.05 19.35 2.45
N HIS A 135 25.19 20.59 2.01
CA HIS A 135 26.19 20.97 1.00
C HIS A 135 27.48 21.60 1.57
N ARG A 136 27.50 22.05 2.84
CA ARG A 136 28.63 22.81 3.42
C ARG A 136 29.31 22.18 4.63
N GLU A 137 29.42 20.85 4.65
CA GLU A 137 30.20 20.06 5.64
C GLU A 137 29.89 20.26 7.14
N ARG A 138 28.80 20.96 7.49
CA ARG A 138 28.41 21.27 8.89
C ARG A 138 29.58 21.84 9.73
N LYS A 139 30.37 22.75 9.16
CA LYS A 139 31.45 23.47 9.88
C LYS A 139 31.20 24.97 9.86
N CYS A 140 31.83 25.69 10.79
CA CYS A 140 31.87 27.15 10.71
C CYS A 140 32.71 27.56 9.51
N GLU A 141 32.16 28.35 8.59
CA GLU A 141 32.86 28.86 7.41
C GLU A 141 33.81 30.02 7.75
N GLY A 142 33.71 30.59 8.95
CA GLY A 142 34.63 31.62 9.45
C GLY A 142 35.90 31.04 10.12
N CYS A 143 35.74 30.08 11.04
CA CYS A 143 36.86 29.53 11.81
C CYS A 143 37.15 28.05 11.54
N GLY A 144 36.39 27.38 10.66
CA GLY A 144 36.59 25.97 10.30
C GLY A 144 36.16 24.94 11.35
N LEU A 145 35.85 25.36 12.58
CA LEU A 145 35.49 24.44 13.66
C LEU A 145 34.21 23.64 13.36
N LYS A 146 34.24 22.35 13.69
CA LYS A 146 33.10 21.41 13.64
C LYS A 146 32.58 21.05 15.03
N ILE A 147 33.47 21.04 16.03
CA ILE A 147 33.19 20.61 17.39
C ILE A 147 33.55 21.74 18.35
N TRP A 148 32.69 21.98 19.34
CA TRP A 148 32.92 22.90 20.44
C TRP A 148 32.55 22.20 21.76
N GLN A 149 33.49 22.17 22.72
CA GLN A 149 33.31 21.50 24.02
C GLN A 149 32.79 20.05 23.90
N GLY A 150 33.30 19.30 22.92
CA GLY A 150 32.89 17.90 22.69
C GLY A 150 31.53 17.73 21.98
N HIS A 151 30.83 18.82 21.66
CA HIS A 151 29.54 18.78 20.95
C HIS A 151 29.67 19.35 19.53
N GLU A 152 28.76 18.95 18.63
CA GLU A 152 28.65 19.61 17.32
C GLU A 152 28.42 21.11 17.50
N ILE A 153 29.21 21.92 16.80
CA ILE A 153 29.13 23.36 16.95
C ILE A 153 27.77 23.90 16.43
N PRO A 154 27.06 24.73 17.21
CA PRO A 154 25.85 25.37 16.71
C PRO A 154 26.17 26.38 15.60
N LEU A 155 25.61 26.13 14.41
CA LEU A 155 25.78 27.01 13.24
C LEU A 155 24.51 27.81 12.96
N GLN A 156 24.71 29.10 12.71
CA GLN A 156 23.69 30.06 12.28
C GLN A 156 23.93 30.44 10.82
N VAL A 157 22.84 30.73 10.10
CA VAL A 157 22.92 31.25 8.73
C VAL A 157 23.18 32.74 8.80
N HIS A 158 24.21 33.18 8.11
CA HIS A 158 24.65 34.56 7.97
C HIS A 158 24.46 35.02 6.52
N HIS A 159 23.90 36.21 6.31
CA HIS A 159 23.80 36.86 4.99
C HIS A 159 24.99 37.80 4.79
N ILE A 160 25.80 37.54 3.77
CA ILE A 160 27.03 38.29 3.49
C ILE A 160 26.71 39.75 3.22
N ASP A 161 25.72 40.03 2.36
CA ASP A 161 25.27 41.39 2.02
C ASP A 161 24.44 42.08 3.13
N GLY A 162 24.05 41.35 4.17
CA GLY A 162 23.16 41.84 5.23
C GLY A 162 21.68 41.99 4.83
N ILE A 163 21.29 41.67 3.59
CA ILE A 163 19.92 41.77 3.09
C ILE A 163 19.19 40.48 3.41
N ALA A 164 18.25 40.53 4.35
CA ALA A 164 17.58 39.34 4.88
C ALA A 164 16.77 38.55 3.81
N LYS A 165 16.36 39.21 2.72
CA LYS A 165 15.61 38.61 1.60
C LYS A 165 16.49 37.90 0.57
N ASN A 166 17.79 38.18 0.54
CA ASN A 166 18.71 37.58 -0.44
C ASN A 166 19.16 36.20 0.04
N ASN A 167 18.37 35.17 -0.27
CA ASN A 167 18.63 33.79 0.15
C ASN A 167 19.38 32.94 -0.88
N LEU A 168 20.03 33.55 -1.86
CA LEU A 168 20.88 32.81 -2.79
C LEU A 168 21.99 32.10 -2.03
N PRO A 169 22.30 30.82 -2.34
CA PRO A 169 23.35 30.06 -1.65
C PRO A 169 24.65 30.83 -1.48
N ASP A 170 25.11 31.49 -2.52
CA ASP A 170 26.39 32.21 -2.54
C ASP A 170 26.39 33.45 -1.62
N ASN A 171 25.22 33.99 -1.28
CA ASN A 171 25.08 35.07 -0.30
C ASN A 171 24.94 34.58 1.15
N LEU A 172 24.84 33.26 1.36
CA LEU A 172 24.67 32.67 2.69
C LEU A 172 25.98 32.03 3.18
N MET A 173 26.18 32.04 4.49
CA MET A 173 27.27 31.35 5.18
C MET A 173 26.78 30.69 6.47
N LEU A 174 27.40 29.60 6.89
CA LEU A 174 27.23 28.97 8.19
C LEU A 174 28.32 29.44 9.15
N LEU A 175 27.94 30.21 10.16
CA LEU A 175 28.86 30.73 11.18
C LEU A 175 28.49 30.24 12.57
N CYS A 176 29.49 29.99 13.42
CA CYS A 176 29.26 29.79 14.85
C CYS A 176 28.89 31.12 15.53
N CYS A 177 28.37 31.07 16.76
CA CYS A 177 27.95 32.28 17.50
C CYS A 177 29.08 33.32 17.63
N ASN A 178 30.32 32.87 17.86
CA ASN A 178 31.47 33.75 18.04
C ASN A 178 31.85 34.45 16.72
N CYS A 179 32.01 33.69 15.63
CA CYS A 179 32.30 34.29 14.31
C CYS A 179 31.16 35.17 13.82
N HIS A 180 29.90 34.77 14.06
CA HIS A 180 28.75 35.57 13.65
C HIS A 180 28.69 36.91 14.40
N ALA A 181 29.05 36.96 15.68
CA ALA A 181 29.08 38.19 16.46
C ALA A 181 30.10 39.23 15.93
N LEU A 182 31.15 38.76 15.24
CA LEU A 182 32.18 39.61 14.67
C LEU A 182 31.78 40.23 13.32
N THR A 183 30.68 39.82 12.70
CA THR A 183 30.27 40.39 11.40
C THR A 183 29.80 41.84 11.54
N GLY A 184 30.03 42.63 10.48
CA GLY A 184 29.70 44.06 10.45
C GLY A 184 28.20 44.35 10.50
N ASN A 185 27.37 43.36 10.16
CA ASN A 185 25.91 43.38 10.11
C ASN A 185 25.29 42.46 11.19
N PHE A 186 26.01 42.15 12.28
CA PHE A 186 25.45 41.39 13.38
C PHE A 186 24.50 42.22 14.25
N GLY A 187 23.33 41.67 14.56
CA GLY A 187 22.41 42.25 15.54
C GLY A 187 21.97 43.68 15.21
N SER A 188 22.18 44.61 16.15
CA SER A 188 21.83 46.03 15.99
C SER A 188 22.64 46.75 14.93
N LYS A 189 23.81 46.21 14.53
CA LYS A 189 24.64 46.80 13.46
C LYS A 189 23.96 46.76 12.09
N ASN A 190 22.95 45.89 11.91
CA ASN A 190 22.19 45.75 10.66
C ASN A 190 20.79 46.39 10.72
N LYS A 191 20.64 47.48 11.48
CA LYS A 191 19.39 48.23 11.55
C LYS A 191 19.08 48.82 10.16
N GLY A 192 17.84 48.64 9.69
CA GLY A 192 17.38 49.12 8.38
C GLY A 192 17.42 48.08 7.26
N ASN A 193 18.44 47.22 7.21
CA ASN A 193 18.58 46.19 6.16
C ASN A 193 18.28 44.77 6.66
N GLY A 194 18.20 44.60 7.97
CA GLY A 194 17.86 43.34 8.61
C GLY A 194 16.37 43.01 8.61
N ARG A 195 15.93 42.28 9.63
CA ARG A 195 14.59 41.72 9.71
C ARG A 195 13.60 42.77 10.19
N SER A 196 12.82 43.32 9.25
CA SER A 196 11.90 44.44 9.48
C SER A 196 10.94 44.23 10.66
N TYR A 197 10.40 43.02 10.82
CA TYR A 197 9.45 42.68 11.89
C TYR A 197 10.03 42.84 13.31
N ARG A 198 11.36 42.80 13.48
CA ARG A 198 12.01 42.91 14.80
C ARG A 198 12.03 44.32 15.37
N TYR A 199 11.77 45.32 14.54
CA TYR A 199 11.82 46.73 14.90
C TYR A 199 10.43 47.39 14.87
N LYS A 200 9.37 46.61 14.58
CA LYS A 200 8.00 47.06 14.76
C LYS A 200 7.71 47.10 16.26
N ILE A 201 7.77 48.30 16.84
CA ILE A 201 7.29 48.58 18.20
C ILE A 201 5.77 48.34 18.18
N GLN A 202 5.27 47.53 19.12
CA GLN A 202 3.83 47.42 19.40
C GLN A 202 3.32 48.70 20.06
#